data_AF-A0A8H7QU48-F1
#
_entry.id   AF-A0A8H7QU48-F1
#
_cell.length_a   1.000
_cell.length_b   1.000
_cell.length_c   1.000
_cell.angle_alpha   90.00
_cell.angle_beta   90.00
_cell.angle_gamma   90.00
#
_symmetry.space_group_name_H-M   'P 1'
#
loop_
_entity.id
_entity.type
_entity.pdbx_description
1 polymer ?
#
loop_
_entity_poly.entity_id
_entity_poly.type
_entity_poly.pdbx_seq_one_letter_code
_entity_poly.pdbx_strand_id
1 'polypeptide(L)'
;QHVDLLPEEELLNMAITNKQISLPVDTQKEITRILLDNLVHDGTEKEKICQLANGQGAQLTALGNILLKSSQFGAPLALALYKLGMEKGDDGGAFSYANMIYRGYRGTAKNEDEGIRILSQLAQKGHPYAQMNLAAILMRTQPDRIESAIKLYELAGRAGLDKAYSELGRMYRLGYGVHQDHKKAMEYFQMGAQKGNPQCNFMLGVYCSSGLGNEERKPDQVKAFKHFQKAAVKGMAEAQYNVGLRFLKGHGVEANSFNAAEFFRMAASQGFQLAQINLAGMYSEGRGVKSDLDEARQWLEKAAATGGSIGKDAQKRIDELDQIQGKKRDKCSIM
;
A
#
# COMPACT_ATOMS: atom_id res chain seq x y z
N GLN A 1 -11.46 37.80 5.92
CA GLN A 1 -11.95 36.44 6.21
C GLN A 1 -10.72 35.59 6.52
N HIS A 2 -10.38 35.47 7.81
CA HIS A 2 -9.23 34.69 8.29
C HIS A 2 -9.69 33.30 8.68
N VAL A 3 -9.51 32.33 7.80
CA VAL A 3 -9.48 30.89 8.12
C VAL A 3 -8.57 30.30 7.05
N ASP A 4 -7.35 29.90 7.36
CA ASP A 4 -7.10 28.66 8.08
C ASP A 4 -5.63 28.64 8.57
N LEU A 5 -5.38 28.63 9.88
CA LEU A 5 -4.02 28.73 10.43
C LEU A 5 -3.43 27.39 10.86
N LEU A 6 -4.23 26.34 11.08
CA LEU A 6 -3.81 24.98 11.45
C LEU A 6 -5.01 24.00 11.31
N PRO A 7 -4.80 22.66 11.30
CA PRO A 7 -5.88 21.68 11.40
C PRO A 7 -6.88 21.99 12.53
N GLU A 8 -8.13 21.51 12.40
CA GLU A 8 -9.08 21.46 13.51
C GLU A 8 -8.41 20.88 14.78
N GLU A 9 -8.80 21.38 15.95
CA GLU A 9 -8.16 21.09 17.24
C GLU A 9 -8.02 19.57 17.52
N GLU A 10 -8.95 18.77 16.99
CA GLU A 10 -8.95 17.31 17.06
C GLU A 10 -7.83 16.67 16.22
N LEU A 11 -7.58 17.16 15.00
CA LEU A 11 -6.45 16.73 14.16
C LEU A 11 -5.10 17.15 14.74
N LEU A 12 -5.06 18.32 15.38
CA LEU A 12 -3.88 18.82 16.07
C LEU A 12 -3.58 17.96 17.31
N ASN A 13 -4.59 17.61 18.10
CA ASN A 13 -4.46 16.69 19.23
C ASN A 13 -4.01 15.30 18.77
N MET A 14 -4.54 14.78 17.64
CA MET A 14 -4.06 13.55 17.03
C MET A 14 -2.58 13.63 16.61
N ALA A 15 -2.13 14.77 16.07
CA ALA A 15 -0.75 15.01 15.71
C ALA A 15 0.18 15.18 16.93
N ILE A 16 -0.29 15.78 18.02
CA ILE A 16 0.42 15.91 19.31
C ILE A 16 0.55 14.55 19.99
N THR A 17 -0.48 13.69 19.91
CA THR A 17 -0.36 12.29 20.36
C THR A 17 0.55 11.45 19.47
N ASN A 18 0.88 11.94 18.27
CA ASN A 18 1.86 11.33 17.38
C ASN A 18 3.26 11.83 17.77
N LYS A 19 4.17 10.92 18.13
CA LYS A 19 5.50 11.24 18.74
C LYS A 19 6.47 12.04 17.86
N GLN A 20 6.03 12.58 16.72
CA GLN A 20 6.88 13.19 15.70
C GLN A 20 7.00 14.71 15.80
N ILE A 21 6.10 15.42 16.49
CA ILE A 21 6.19 16.86 16.72
C ILE A 21 6.11 17.19 18.21
N SER A 22 6.98 18.08 18.67
CA SER A 22 7.03 18.58 20.05
C SER A 22 6.95 20.10 20.13
N LEU A 23 6.77 20.79 19.01
CA LEU A 23 6.56 22.23 19.01
C LEU A 23 5.23 22.57 19.71
N PRO A 24 5.21 23.57 20.61
CA PRO A 24 3.97 24.07 21.18
C PRO A 24 2.99 24.52 20.09
N VAL A 25 1.68 24.39 20.35
CA VAL A 25 0.63 24.77 19.41
C VAL A 25 0.78 26.22 18.94
N ASP A 26 1.07 27.14 19.85
CA ASP A 26 1.23 28.55 19.51
C ASP A 26 2.45 28.79 18.61
N THR A 27 3.53 28.05 18.81
CA THR A 27 4.70 28.06 17.93
C THR A 27 4.35 27.55 16.53
N GLN A 28 3.56 26.48 16.43
CA GLN A 28 3.11 25.96 15.14
C GLN A 28 2.22 26.97 14.40
N LYS A 29 1.28 27.63 15.11
CA LYS A 29 0.44 28.69 14.57
C LYS A 29 1.27 29.86 14.06
N GLU A 30 2.26 30.28 14.85
CA GLU A 30 3.13 31.40 14.48
C GLU A 30 3.96 31.08 13.23
N ILE A 31 4.58 29.90 13.17
CA ILE A 31 5.33 29.45 11.98
C ILE A 31 4.42 29.42 10.75
N THR A 32 3.21 28.89 10.90
CA THR A 32 2.25 28.77 9.78
C THR A 32 1.79 30.14 9.29
N ARG A 33 1.51 31.06 10.22
CA ARG A 33 1.18 32.45 9.90
C ARG A 33 2.29 33.12 9.10
N ILE A 34 3.52 33.04 9.60
CA ILE A 34 4.70 33.61 8.91
C ILE A 34 4.81 33.06 7.49
N LEU A 35 4.64 31.75 7.30
CA LEU A 35 4.73 31.16 5.97
C LEU A 35 3.59 31.59 5.04
N LEU A 36 2.37 31.69 5.54
CA LEU A 36 1.23 32.17 4.76
C LEU A 36 1.44 33.63 4.30
N ASP A 37 1.89 34.49 5.20
CA ASP A 37 2.16 35.89 4.89
C ASP A 37 3.24 36.01 3.80
N ASN A 38 4.29 35.17 3.86
CA ASN A 38 5.37 35.16 2.85
C ASN A 38 5.02 34.47 1.53
N LEU A 39 3.99 33.61 1.49
CA LEU A 39 3.44 33.12 0.22
C LEU A 39 2.70 34.23 -0.53
N VAL A 40 2.20 35.23 0.20
CA VAL A 40 1.42 36.35 -0.32
C VAL A 40 2.30 37.59 -0.55
N HIS A 41 3.41 37.73 0.19
CA HIS A 41 4.31 38.87 0.15
C HIS A 41 5.79 38.43 0.03
N ASP A 42 6.56 39.03 -0.87
CA ASP A 42 7.99 38.72 -1.06
C ASP A 42 8.77 38.96 0.25
N GLY A 43 9.22 37.90 0.95
CA GLY A 43 9.79 38.09 2.30
C GLY A 43 10.62 36.96 2.91
N THR A 44 11.69 37.37 3.59
CA THR A 44 12.90 36.66 4.07
C THR A 44 12.80 36.11 5.52
N GLU A 45 11.68 35.53 5.97
CA GLU A 45 11.51 35.16 7.40
C GLU A 45 12.01 33.75 7.80
N LYS A 46 12.91 33.15 7.01
CA LYS A 46 13.44 31.80 7.28
C LYS A 46 14.09 31.67 8.66
N GLU A 47 14.86 32.68 9.07
CA GLU A 47 15.61 32.66 10.33
C GLU A 47 14.67 32.67 11.54
N LYS A 48 13.60 33.46 11.48
CA LYS A 48 12.56 33.52 12.53
C LYS A 48 11.87 32.17 12.70
N ILE A 49 11.48 31.53 11.59
CA ILE A 49 10.90 30.16 11.62
C ILE A 49 11.88 29.17 12.26
N CYS A 50 13.16 29.24 11.88
CA CYS A 50 14.17 28.36 12.44
C CYS A 50 14.37 28.60 13.94
N GLN A 51 14.36 29.84 14.42
CA GLN A 51 14.43 30.16 15.85
C GLN A 51 13.22 29.61 16.62
N LEU A 52 12.01 29.77 16.08
CA LEU A 52 10.78 29.23 16.67
C LEU A 52 10.83 27.70 16.79
N ALA A 53 11.44 27.02 15.81
CA ALA A 53 11.66 25.58 15.86
C ALA A 53 12.92 25.15 16.64
N ASN A 54 13.59 26.08 17.36
CA ASN A 54 14.86 25.85 18.05
C ASN A 54 15.95 25.23 17.16
N GLY A 55 15.94 25.54 15.86
CA GLY A 55 16.86 24.99 14.85
C GLY A 55 16.62 23.52 14.52
N GLN A 56 15.58 22.87 15.06
CA GLN A 56 15.32 21.45 14.87
C GLN A 56 14.63 21.19 13.53
N GLY A 57 15.40 20.82 12.50
CA GLY A 57 14.88 20.53 11.16
C GLY A 57 13.77 19.47 11.14
N ALA A 58 13.89 18.42 11.96
CA ALA A 58 12.88 17.37 12.07
C ALA A 58 11.51 17.90 12.54
N GLN A 59 11.48 18.93 13.39
CA GLN A 59 10.23 19.55 13.85
C GLN A 59 9.54 20.32 12.73
N LEU A 60 10.32 21.00 11.87
CA LEU A 60 9.79 21.68 10.69
C LEU A 60 9.21 20.67 9.70
N THR A 61 9.91 19.57 9.46
CA THR A 61 9.43 18.47 8.61
C THR A 61 8.15 17.84 9.18
N ALA A 62 8.08 17.60 10.48
CA ALA A 62 6.87 17.09 11.13
C ALA A 62 5.68 18.04 10.98
N LEU A 63 5.90 19.35 11.16
CA LEU A 63 4.88 20.37 10.93
C LEU A 63 4.43 20.38 9.45
N GLY A 64 5.37 20.25 8.51
CA GLY A 64 5.07 20.12 7.08
C GLY A 64 4.16 18.93 6.78
N ASN A 65 4.42 17.77 7.39
CA ASN A 65 3.59 16.56 7.23
C ASN A 65 2.14 16.76 7.73
N ILE A 66 1.97 17.53 8.80
CA ILE A 66 0.66 17.88 9.36
C ILE A 66 -0.09 18.79 8.38
N LEU A 67 0.51 19.93 8.04
CA LEU A 67 -0.09 20.95 7.19
C LEU A 67 -0.45 20.42 5.80
N LEU A 68 0.39 19.55 5.23
CA LEU A 68 0.15 18.94 3.92
C LEU A 68 -1.21 18.24 3.83
N LYS A 69 -1.68 17.67 4.94
CA LYS A 69 -2.93 16.90 5.01
C LYS A 69 -4.12 17.74 5.46
N SER A 70 -3.88 18.80 6.22
CA SER A 70 -4.93 19.49 6.97
C SER A 70 -5.29 20.87 6.44
N SER A 71 -4.51 21.45 5.53
CA SER A 71 -4.72 22.81 5.05
C SER A 71 -4.98 22.87 3.55
N GLN A 72 -5.84 23.81 3.13
CA GLN A 72 -6.02 24.17 1.72
C GLN A 72 -4.71 24.65 1.06
N PHE A 73 -3.84 25.33 1.83
CA PHE A 73 -2.49 25.75 1.39
C PHE A 73 -1.40 24.75 1.84
N GLY A 74 -1.80 23.53 2.20
CA GLY A 74 -0.90 22.54 2.80
C GLY A 74 0.31 22.20 1.94
N ALA A 75 0.15 22.14 0.62
CA ALA A 75 1.25 21.83 -0.29
C ALA A 75 2.37 22.89 -0.28
N PRO A 76 2.14 24.17 -0.62
CA PRO A 76 3.19 25.18 -0.60
C PRO A 76 3.80 25.38 0.80
N LEU A 77 3.01 25.31 1.87
CA LEU A 77 3.50 25.40 3.24
C LEU A 77 4.44 24.23 3.59
N ALA A 78 4.02 23.00 3.30
CA ALA A 78 4.83 21.81 3.53
C ALA A 78 6.12 21.86 2.73
N LEU A 79 6.08 22.31 1.47
CA LEU A 79 7.26 22.45 0.63
C LEU A 79 8.30 23.40 1.27
N ALA A 80 7.86 24.56 1.76
CA ALA A 80 8.73 25.52 2.42
C ALA A 80 9.35 24.93 3.70
N LEU A 81 8.54 24.25 4.52
CA LEU A 81 9.01 23.60 5.74
C LEU A 81 9.98 22.45 5.47
N TYR A 82 9.74 21.62 4.46
CA TYR A 82 10.68 20.55 4.08
C TYR A 82 12.02 21.13 3.58
N LYS A 83 11.98 22.24 2.84
CA LYS A 83 13.20 22.94 2.41
C LYS A 83 13.99 23.47 3.62
N LEU A 84 13.31 24.09 4.59
CA LEU A 84 13.95 24.56 5.81
C LEU A 84 14.51 23.40 6.66
N GLY A 85 13.75 22.30 6.78
CA GLY A 85 14.22 21.07 7.44
C GLY A 85 15.50 20.53 6.80
N MET A 86 15.53 20.44 5.47
CA MET A 86 16.72 20.08 4.69
C MET A 86 17.89 21.04 4.92
N GLU A 87 17.66 22.36 4.89
CA GLU A 87 18.68 23.39 5.16
C GLU A 87 19.25 23.28 6.59
N LYS A 88 18.53 22.63 7.52
CA LYS A 88 18.97 22.30 8.88
C LYS A 88 19.49 20.86 9.04
N GLY A 89 19.73 20.16 7.93
CA GLY A 89 20.35 18.83 7.93
C GLY A 89 19.39 17.68 8.20
N ASP A 90 18.07 17.90 8.19
CA ASP A 90 17.10 16.82 8.29
C ASP A 90 16.94 16.09 6.95
N ASP A 91 17.46 14.86 6.89
CA ASP A 91 17.36 14.00 5.69
C ASP A 91 15.90 13.62 5.37
N GLY A 92 15.01 13.59 6.36
CA GLY A 92 13.57 13.37 6.15
C GLY A 92 12.92 14.52 5.39
N GLY A 93 13.19 15.76 5.82
CA GLY A 93 12.80 16.98 5.12
C GLY A 93 13.40 17.05 3.71
N ALA A 94 14.68 16.72 3.56
CA ALA A 94 15.34 16.65 2.27
C ALA A 94 14.65 15.65 1.31
N PHE A 95 14.30 14.46 1.79
CA PHE A 95 13.58 13.46 1.01
C PHE A 95 12.18 13.93 0.61
N SER A 96 11.42 14.50 1.55
CA SER A 96 10.07 15.01 1.27
C SER A 96 10.09 16.17 0.27
N TYR A 97 11.01 17.13 0.46
CA TYR A 97 11.21 18.25 -0.46
C TYR A 97 11.55 17.76 -1.87
N ALA A 98 12.56 16.88 -1.98
CA ALA A 98 13.03 16.38 -3.27
C ALA A 98 11.93 15.63 -4.06
N ASN A 99 11.13 14.79 -3.38
CA ASN A 99 10.01 14.10 -4.02
C ASN A 99 8.92 15.06 -4.50
N MET A 100 8.66 16.10 -3.72
CA MET A 100 7.60 17.06 -4.00
C MET A 100 7.92 17.90 -5.24
N ILE A 101 9.16 18.42 -5.33
CA ILE A 101 9.60 19.17 -6.51
C ILE A 101 9.81 18.27 -7.73
N TYR A 102 10.24 17.02 -7.54
CA TYR A 102 10.40 16.08 -8.66
C TYR A 102 9.07 15.85 -9.39
N ARG A 103 7.96 15.74 -8.64
CA ARG A 103 6.63 15.45 -9.22
C ARG A 103 5.84 16.70 -9.58
N GLY A 104 6.12 17.85 -8.96
CA GLY A 104 5.26 19.04 -9.05
C GLY A 104 3.90 18.79 -8.38
N TYR A 105 3.87 18.67 -7.06
CA TYR A 105 2.69 18.25 -6.29
C TYR A 105 1.73 19.41 -5.99
N ARG A 106 0.43 19.25 -6.34
CA ARG A 106 -0.66 20.17 -5.96
C ARG A 106 -0.30 21.67 -6.10
N GLY A 107 0.17 22.07 -7.28
CA GLY A 107 0.48 23.47 -7.59
C GLY A 107 1.89 23.93 -7.23
N THR A 108 2.73 23.09 -6.60
CA THR A 108 4.15 23.43 -6.42
C THR A 108 4.93 23.28 -7.71
N ALA A 109 5.86 24.21 -7.96
CA ALA A 109 6.73 24.18 -9.14
C ALA A 109 7.51 22.87 -9.23
N LYS A 110 7.53 22.30 -10.45
CA LYS A 110 8.26 21.08 -10.76
C LYS A 110 9.72 21.41 -11.07
N ASN A 111 10.65 20.67 -10.47
CA ASN A 111 12.07 20.73 -10.77
C ASN A 111 12.69 19.32 -10.63
N GLU A 112 12.77 18.61 -11.76
CA GLU A 112 13.22 17.20 -11.77
C GLU A 112 14.71 17.09 -11.47
N ASP A 113 15.53 17.96 -12.04
CA ASP A 113 16.99 17.92 -11.91
C ASP A 113 17.41 18.11 -10.46
N GLU A 114 16.86 19.13 -9.79
CA GLU A 114 17.14 19.38 -8.38
C GLU A 114 16.61 18.25 -7.49
N GLY A 115 15.40 17.74 -7.78
CA GLY A 115 14.84 16.60 -7.06
C GLY A 115 15.71 15.35 -7.16
N ILE A 116 16.19 15.02 -8.37
CA ILE A 116 17.09 13.89 -8.62
C ILE A 116 18.44 14.13 -7.94
N ARG A 117 18.98 15.35 -7.98
CA ARG A 117 20.25 15.70 -7.33
C ARG A 117 20.20 15.43 -5.83
N ILE A 118 19.16 15.93 -5.14
CA ILE A 118 18.99 15.72 -3.70
C ILE A 118 18.74 14.24 -3.38
N LEU A 119 17.87 13.56 -4.14
CA LEU A 119 17.65 12.12 -3.96
C LEU A 119 18.94 11.30 -4.14
N SER A 120 19.80 11.68 -5.09
CA SER A 120 21.09 11.03 -5.32
C SER A 120 22.04 11.23 -4.13
N GLN A 121 22.11 12.43 -3.58
CA GLN A 121 22.90 12.71 -2.38
C GLN A 121 22.41 11.91 -1.17
N LEU A 122 21.09 11.86 -0.95
CA LEU A 122 20.50 11.07 0.13
C LEU A 122 20.72 9.56 -0.07
N ALA A 123 20.61 9.07 -1.30
CA ALA A 123 20.85 7.67 -1.61
C ALA A 123 22.30 7.26 -1.33
N GLN A 124 23.27 8.14 -1.63
CA GLN A 124 24.68 7.96 -1.30
C GLN A 124 24.94 7.95 0.21
N LYS A 125 24.20 8.78 0.98
CA LYS A 125 24.22 8.75 2.45
C LYS A 125 23.60 7.48 3.06
N GLY A 126 22.96 6.63 2.26
CA GLY A 126 22.29 5.42 2.75
C GLY A 126 20.80 5.59 3.08
N HIS A 127 20.18 6.73 2.73
CA HIS A 127 18.76 6.95 3.02
C HIS A 127 17.89 5.98 2.20
N PRO A 128 17.18 5.03 2.84
CA PRO A 128 16.66 3.87 2.13
C PRO A 128 15.51 4.23 1.19
N TYR A 129 14.65 5.18 1.57
CA TYR A 129 13.57 5.64 0.70
C TYR A 129 14.10 6.42 -0.50
N ALA A 130 15.24 7.13 -0.34
CA ALA A 130 15.86 7.85 -1.45
C ALA A 130 16.48 6.86 -2.45
N GLN A 131 17.12 5.80 -1.95
CA GLN A 131 17.62 4.70 -2.78
C GLN A 131 16.49 4.05 -3.58
N MET A 132 15.38 3.68 -2.92
CA MET A 132 14.23 3.06 -3.58
C MET A 132 13.57 3.99 -4.61
N ASN A 133 13.37 5.27 -4.28
CA ASN A 133 12.75 6.22 -5.21
C ASN A 133 13.67 6.53 -6.39
N LEU A 134 14.97 6.72 -6.15
CA LEU A 134 15.93 6.94 -7.22
C LEU A 134 16.01 5.72 -8.14
N ALA A 135 16.00 4.50 -7.60
CA ALA A 135 15.92 3.27 -8.40
C ALA A 135 14.69 3.26 -9.31
N ALA A 136 13.51 3.61 -8.79
CA ALA A 136 12.27 3.69 -9.56
C ALA A 136 12.33 4.77 -10.65
N ILE A 137 12.97 5.91 -10.38
CA ILE A 137 13.20 6.96 -11.36
C ILE A 137 14.09 6.45 -12.50
N LEU A 138 15.22 5.82 -12.17
CA LEU A 138 16.14 5.26 -13.17
C LEU A 138 15.46 4.20 -14.04
N MET A 139 14.69 3.30 -13.44
CA MET A 139 13.92 2.29 -14.19
C MET A 139 12.95 2.90 -15.22
N ARG A 140 12.45 4.11 -14.96
CA ARG A 140 11.48 4.80 -15.83
C ARG A 140 12.17 5.68 -16.87
N THR A 141 13.28 6.33 -16.53
CA THR A 141 13.86 7.41 -17.35
C THR A 141 15.20 7.06 -17.98
N GLN A 142 15.93 6.06 -17.48
CA GLN A 142 17.29 5.72 -17.88
C GLN A 142 17.45 4.20 -18.05
N PRO A 143 16.94 3.62 -19.15
CA PRO A 143 16.96 2.17 -19.39
C PRO A 143 18.39 1.60 -19.55
N ASP A 144 19.37 2.43 -19.85
CA ASP A 144 20.79 2.08 -19.86
C ASP A 144 21.38 1.88 -18.45
N ARG A 145 20.69 2.36 -17.41
CA ARG A 145 21.17 2.33 -16.02
C ARG A 145 20.46 1.35 -15.10
N ILE A 146 19.89 0.29 -15.67
CA ILE A 146 19.13 -0.71 -14.92
C ILE A 146 19.98 -1.38 -13.82
N GLU A 147 21.26 -1.66 -14.08
CA GLU A 147 22.18 -2.20 -13.07
C GLU A 147 22.35 -1.25 -11.87
N SER A 148 22.33 0.07 -12.10
CA SER A 148 22.35 1.05 -11.01
C SER A 148 21.05 1.01 -10.20
N ALA A 149 19.90 0.87 -10.87
CA ALA A 149 18.61 0.77 -10.22
C ALA A 149 18.51 -0.50 -9.35
N ILE A 150 18.99 -1.64 -9.85
CA ILE A 150 19.03 -2.90 -9.10
C ILE A 150 19.86 -2.73 -7.83
N LYS A 151 21.08 -2.19 -7.92
CA LYS A 151 21.94 -1.93 -6.75
C LYS A 151 21.26 -1.02 -5.72
N LEU A 152 20.58 0.03 -6.17
CA LEU A 152 19.85 0.93 -5.27
C LEU A 152 18.67 0.22 -4.57
N TYR A 153 17.91 -0.61 -5.28
CA TYR A 153 16.88 -1.44 -4.64
C TYR A 153 17.47 -2.44 -3.64
N GLU A 154 18.59 -3.09 -3.98
CA GLU A 154 19.26 -4.00 -3.06
C GLU A 154 19.72 -3.30 -1.78
N LEU A 155 20.31 -2.09 -1.90
CA LEU A 155 20.71 -1.28 -0.77
C LEU A 155 19.50 -0.89 0.10
N ALA A 156 18.40 -0.43 -0.52
CA ALA A 156 17.17 -0.10 0.19
C ALA A 156 16.60 -1.31 0.95
N GLY A 157 16.61 -2.49 0.31
CA GLY A 157 16.18 -3.75 0.91
C GLY A 157 17.04 -4.16 2.11
N ARG A 158 18.37 -4.05 1.99
CA ARG A 158 19.31 -4.33 3.09
C ARG A 158 19.07 -3.39 4.28
N ALA A 159 18.82 -2.12 4.00
CA ALA A 159 18.49 -1.09 4.99
C ALA A 159 17.08 -1.24 5.62
N GLY A 160 16.31 -2.26 5.24
CA GLY A 160 15.05 -2.62 5.90
C GLY A 160 13.78 -2.31 5.10
N LEU A 161 13.88 -1.69 3.92
CA LEU A 161 12.73 -1.52 3.03
C LEU A 161 12.46 -2.81 2.23
N ASP A 162 11.79 -3.74 2.89
CA ASP A 162 11.36 -5.02 2.35
C ASP A 162 10.62 -4.93 0.99
N LYS A 163 9.88 -3.84 0.74
CA LYS A 163 9.23 -3.53 -0.55
C LYS A 163 10.20 -3.48 -1.72
N ALA A 164 11.46 -3.09 -1.50
CA ALA A 164 12.47 -3.06 -2.56
C ALA A 164 12.74 -4.48 -3.11
N TYR A 165 12.69 -5.51 -2.25
CA TYR A 165 12.79 -6.90 -2.70
C TYR A 165 11.56 -7.37 -3.47
N SER A 166 10.37 -6.85 -3.13
CA SER A 166 9.16 -7.13 -3.93
C SER A 166 9.31 -6.58 -5.35
N GLU A 167 9.86 -5.38 -5.51
CA GLU A 167 10.11 -4.78 -6.84
C GLU A 167 11.19 -5.54 -7.61
N LEU A 168 12.31 -5.89 -6.98
CA LEU A 168 13.36 -6.71 -7.60
C LEU A 168 12.80 -8.06 -8.06
N GLY A 169 12.04 -8.75 -7.20
CA GLY A 169 11.38 -9.99 -7.56
C GLY A 169 10.40 -9.83 -8.73
N ARG A 170 9.63 -8.73 -8.76
CA ARG A 170 8.72 -8.41 -9.87
C ARG A 170 9.47 -8.14 -11.18
N MET A 171 10.60 -7.42 -11.11
CA MET A 171 11.45 -7.14 -12.27
C MET A 171 11.91 -8.42 -12.94
N TYR A 172 12.53 -9.33 -12.18
CA TYR A 172 13.00 -10.61 -12.70
C TYR A 172 11.84 -11.54 -13.10
N ARG A 173 10.71 -11.51 -12.39
CA ARG A 173 9.53 -12.32 -12.77
C ARG A 173 8.95 -11.92 -14.12
N LEU A 174 8.90 -10.63 -14.42
CA LEU A 174 8.27 -10.10 -15.63
C LEU A 174 9.27 -9.83 -16.76
N GLY A 175 10.58 -9.87 -16.47
CA GLY A 175 11.59 -9.37 -17.40
C GLY A 175 11.53 -7.85 -17.59
N TYR A 176 11.15 -7.11 -16.55
CA TYR A 176 11.04 -5.65 -16.64
C TYR A 176 12.42 -5.01 -16.44
N GLY A 177 13.03 -4.64 -17.56
CA GLY A 177 14.39 -4.08 -17.61
C GLY A 177 15.53 -5.12 -17.53
N VAL A 178 15.20 -6.37 -17.26
CA VAL A 178 16.15 -7.49 -17.19
C VAL A 178 15.58 -8.65 -17.99
N HIS A 179 16.40 -9.64 -18.34
CA HIS A 179 15.85 -10.91 -18.83
C HIS A 179 15.00 -11.57 -17.73
N GLN A 180 13.88 -12.17 -18.14
CA GLN A 180 13.01 -12.89 -17.22
C GLN A 180 13.80 -14.05 -16.59
N ASP A 181 13.82 -14.08 -15.25
CA ASP A 181 14.49 -15.10 -14.47
C ASP A 181 13.65 -15.41 -13.23
N HIS A 182 12.97 -16.55 -13.26
CA HIS A 182 12.12 -16.98 -12.15
C HIS A 182 12.90 -17.43 -10.93
N LYS A 183 14.12 -17.95 -11.09
CA LYS A 183 14.96 -18.38 -9.97
C LYS A 183 15.43 -17.16 -9.20
N LYS A 184 15.97 -16.16 -9.90
CA LYS A 184 16.38 -14.89 -9.30
C LYS A 184 15.20 -14.10 -8.72
N ALA A 185 14.04 -14.14 -9.35
CA ALA A 185 12.82 -13.58 -8.77
C ALA A 185 12.48 -14.21 -7.41
N MET A 186 12.53 -15.54 -7.32
CA MET A 186 12.28 -16.27 -6.07
C MET A 186 13.31 -15.92 -4.99
N GLU A 187 14.58 -15.75 -5.31
CA GLU A 187 15.62 -15.33 -4.36
C GLU A 187 15.26 -13.97 -3.71
N TYR A 188 14.88 -12.98 -4.51
CA TYR A 188 14.44 -11.69 -3.94
C TYR A 188 13.15 -11.80 -3.15
N PHE A 189 12.17 -12.57 -3.63
CA PHE A 189 10.97 -12.82 -2.83
C PHE A 189 11.30 -13.52 -1.50
N GLN A 190 12.28 -14.43 -1.45
CA GLN A 190 12.75 -15.02 -0.19
C GLN A 190 13.34 -13.95 0.74
N MET A 191 14.20 -13.06 0.24
CA MET A 191 14.78 -11.98 1.04
C MET A 191 13.70 -11.04 1.63
N GLY A 192 12.72 -10.64 0.83
CA GLY A 192 11.60 -9.83 1.32
C GLY A 192 10.70 -10.59 2.29
N ALA A 193 10.42 -11.87 2.04
CA ALA A 193 9.62 -12.70 2.92
C ALA A 193 10.28 -12.93 4.29
N GLN A 194 11.61 -13.06 4.34
CA GLN A 194 12.39 -13.14 5.59
C GLN A 194 12.24 -11.85 6.44
N LYS A 195 12.07 -10.70 5.79
CA LYS A 195 11.76 -9.42 6.46
C LYS A 195 10.27 -9.23 6.77
N GLY A 196 9.44 -10.24 6.52
CA GLY A 196 8.01 -10.22 6.84
C GLY A 196 7.12 -9.60 5.76
N ASN A 197 7.63 -9.35 4.55
CA ASN A 197 6.85 -8.76 3.47
C ASN A 197 5.72 -9.71 3.02
N PRO A 198 4.44 -9.29 3.06
CA PRO A 198 3.32 -10.14 2.67
C PRO A 198 3.26 -10.39 1.17
N GLN A 199 3.58 -9.40 0.33
CA GLN A 199 3.59 -9.56 -1.13
C GLN A 199 4.63 -10.60 -1.56
N CYS A 200 5.82 -10.57 -0.97
CA CYS A 200 6.85 -11.56 -1.24
C CYS A 200 6.42 -12.97 -0.80
N ASN A 201 5.81 -13.12 0.39
CA ASN A 201 5.26 -14.40 0.81
C ASN A 201 4.16 -14.89 -0.15
N PHE A 202 3.26 -14.01 -0.57
CA PHE A 202 2.23 -14.34 -1.55
C PHE A 202 2.85 -14.86 -2.87
N MET A 203 3.85 -14.14 -3.40
CA MET A 203 4.53 -14.55 -4.63
C MET A 203 5.25 -15.89 -4.48
N LEU A 204 5.90 -16.17 -3.34
CA LEU A 204 6.48 -17.48 -3.07
C LEU A 204 5.41 -18.57 -3.01
N GLY A 205 4.22 -18.27 -2.48
CA GLY A 205 3.06 -19.16 -2.53
C GLY A 205 2.66 -19.51 -3.96
N VAL A 206 2.62 -18.51 -4.85
CA VAL A 206 2.34 -18.69 -6.29
C VAL A 206 3.41 -19.55 -6.97
N TYR A 207 4.68 -19.29 -6.72
CA TYR A 207 5.79 -20.09 -7.27
C TYR A 207 5.73 -21.54 -6.79
N CYS A 208 5.58 -21.77 -5.48
CA CYS A 208 5.45 -23.12 -4.93
C CYS A 208 4.23 -23.85 -5.51
N SER A 209 3.08 -23.17 -5.67
CA SER A 209 1.87 -23.79 -6.21
C SER A 209 1.96 -24.16 -7.68
N SER A 210 2.80 -23.48 -8.46
CA SER A 210 2.95 -23.70 -9.90
C SER A 210 4.17 -24.57 -10.23
N GLY A 211 5.15 -24.65 -9.34
CA GLY A 211 6.45 -25.26 -9.60
C GLY A 211 7.38 -24.38 -10.45
N LEU A 212 6.96 -23.18 -10.89
CA LEU A 212 7.81 -22.28 -11.66
C LEU A 212 9.06 -21.89 -10.86
N GLY A 213 10.19 -21.69 -11.55
CA GLY A 213 11.46 -21.33 -10.91
C GLY A 213 12.17 -22.47 -10.15
N ASN A 214 11.52 -23.62 -9.96
CA ASN A 214 12.15 -24.86 -9.51
C ASN A 214 12.74 -25.61 -10.72
N GLU A 215 13.92 -26.22 -10.55
CA GLU A 215 14.59 -27.03 -11.58
C GLU A 215 13.70 -28.21 -12.02
N GLU A 216 13.03 -28.87 -11.07
CA GLU A 216 12.14 -29.99 -11.38
C GLU A 216 10.76 -29.56 -11.91
N ARG A 217 10.43 -28.26 -11.86
CA ARG A 217 9.10 -27.69 -12.17
C ARG A 217 7.91 -28.38 -11.48
N LYS A 218 8.15 -29.04 -10.34
CA LYS A 218 7.10 -29.70 -9.56
C LYS A 218 6.49 -28.75 -8.54
N PRO A 219 5.15 -28.64 -8.49
CA PRO A 219 4.45 -27.90 -7.45
C PRO A 219 4.64 -28.51 -6.05
N ASP A 220 4.83 -27.65 -5.05
CA ASP A 220 4.83 -27.99 -3.62
C ASP A 220 3.65 -27.28 -2.94
N GLN A 221 2.52 -27.98 -2.85
CA GLN A 221 1.28 -27.40 -2.33
C GLN A 221 1.37 -27.11 -0.83
N VAL A 222 2.16 -27.88 -0.07
CA VAL A 222 2.35 -27.67 1.37
C VAL A 222 3.14 -26.39 1.63
N LYS A 223 4.25 -26.17 0.91
CA LYS A 223 4.98 -24.89 0.98
C LYS A 223 4.14 -23.73 0.47
N ALA A 224 3.39 -23.92 -0.60
CA ALA A 224 2.49 -22.89 -1.12
C ALA A 224 1.49 -22.43 -0.05
N PHE A 225 0.82 -23.38 0.60
CA PHE A 225 -0.12 -23.11 1.68
C PHE A 225 0.53 -22.32 2.84
N LYS A 226 1.71 -22.75 3.32
CA LYS A 226 2.45 -22.05 4.38
C LYS A 226 2.78 -20.61 4.01
N HIS A 227 3.19 -20.35 2.77
CA HIS A 227 3.50 -19.00 2.30
C HIS A 227 2.24 -18.12 2.15
N PHE A 228 1.15 -18.68 1.61
CA PHE A 228 -0.13 -17.96 1.58
C PHE A 228 -0.63 -17.63 2.98
N GLN A 229 -0.51 -18.54 3.95
CA GLN A 229 -0.87 -18.26 5.35
C GLN A 229 -0.05 -17.10 5.94
N LYS A 230 1.27 -17.07 5.72
CA LYS A 230 2.13 -15.97 6.19
C LYS A 230 1.67 -14.60 5.65
N ALA A 231 1.28 -14.54 4.37
CA ALA A 231 0.74 -13.32 3.77
C ALA A 231 -0.68 -13.00 4.27
N ALA A 232 -1.53 -14.01 4.46
CA ALA A 232 -2.91 -13.86 4.93
C ALA A 232 -3.00 -13.30 6.36
N VAL A 233 -2.10 -13.73 7.26
CA VAL A 233 -1.99 -13.23 8.64
C VAL A 233 -1.61 -11.74 8.68
N LYS A 234 -0.96 -11.23 7.63
CA LYS A 234 -0.67 -9.80 7.46
C LYS A 234 -1.81 -9.02 6.80
N GLY A 235 -2.98 -9.63 6.64
CA GLY A 235 -4.19 -8.98 6.14
C GLY A 235 -4.36 -8.99 4.62
N MET A 236 -3.47 -9.62 3.84
CA MET A 236 -3.58 -9.59 2.38
C MET A 236 -4.80 -10.40 1.89
N ALA A 237 -5.78 -9.72 1.31
CA ALA A 237 -7.05 -10.33 0.89
C ALA A 237 -6.87 -11.43 -0.17
N GLU A 238 -5.99 -11.24 -1.16
CA GLU A 238 -5.67 -12.26 -2.16
C GLU A 238 -5.07 -13.51 -1.52
N ALA A 239 -4.25 -13.34 -0.48
CA ALA A 239 -3.64 -14.45 0.23
C ALA A 239 -4.68 -15.20 1.07
N GLN A 240 -5.54 -14.48 1.78
CA GLN A 240 -6.66 -15.07 2.54
C GLN A 240 -7.59 -15.88 1.62
N TYR A 241 -7.95 -15.33 0.46
CA TYR A 241 -8.70 -16.05 -0.56
C TYR A 241 -7.99 -17.33 -1.01
N ASN A 242 -6.68 -17.26 -1.28
CA ASN A 242 -5.91 -18.43 -1.67
C ASN A 242 -5.86 -19.49 -0.55
N VAL A 243 -5.70 -19.09 0.72
CA VAL A 243 -5.80 -20.01 1.86
C VAL A 243 -7.18 -20.69 1.92
N GLY A 244 -8.26 -19.92 1.73
CA GLY A 244 -9.61 -20.46 1.66
C GLY A 244 -9.79 -21.49 0.54
N LEU A 245 -9.26 -21.21 -0.66
CA LEU A 245 -9.26 -22.18 -1.77
C LEU A 245 -8.47 -23.46 -1.45
N ARG A 246 -7.37 -23.38 -0.70
CA ARG A 246 -6.58 -24.56 -0.32
C ARG A 246 -7.35 -25.44 0.66
N PHE A 247 -7.98 -24.85 1.66
CA PHE A 247 -8.87 -25.58 2.56
C PHE A 247 -10.08 -26.17 1.83
N LEU A 248 -10.64 -25.48 0.84
CA LEU A 248 -11.77 -26.02 0.08
C LEU A 248 -11.37 -27.25 -0.76
N LYS A 249 -10.16 -27.24 -1.32
CA LYS A 249 -9.67 -28.26 -2.27
C LYS A 249 -8.79 -29.34 -1.64
N GLY A 250 -8.37 -29.18 -0.38
CA GLY A 250 -7.39 -30.06 0.24
C GLY A 250 -5.97 -29.94 -0.34
N HIS A 251 -5.61 -28.77 -0.87
CA HIS A 251 -4.31 -28.56 -1.52
C HIS A 251 -3.23 -28.14 -0.53
N GLY A 252 -2.37 -29.09 -0.12
CA GLY A 252 -1.28 -28.82 0.82
C GLY A 252 -1.73 -28.68 2.29
N VAL A 253 -3.02 -28.93 2.54
CA VAL A 253 -3.68 -28.98 3.84
C VAL A 253 -4.89 -29.91 3.71
N GLU A 254 -5.34 -30.51 4.81
CA GLU A 254 -6.60 -31.26 4.81
C GLU A 254 -7.78 -30.37 4.42
N ALA A 255 -8.71 -30.94 3.65
CA ALA A 255 -9.88 -30.19 3.21
C ALA A 255 -10.78 -29.85 4.41
N ASN A 256 -11.16 -28.58 4.54
CA ASN A 256 -12.01 -28.11 5.62
C ASN A 256 -12.87 -26.93 5.14
N SER A 257 -14.16 -27.20 4.89
CA SER A 257 -15.08 -26.17 4.40
C SER A 257 -15.35 -25.07 5.42
N PHE A 258 -15.31 -25.35 6.73
CA PHE A 258 -15.49 -24.33 7.75
C PHE A 258 -14.35 -23.30 7.69
N ASN A 259 -13.10 -23.77 7.69
CA ASN A 259 -11.93 -22.89 7.56
C ASN A 259 -11.94 -22.15 6.22
N ALA A 260 -12.36 -22.81 5.12
CA ALA A 260 -12.49 -22.14 3.83
C ALA A 260 -13.46 -20.95 3.88
N ALA A 261 -14.64 -21.12 4.51
CA ALA A 261 -15.60 -20.04 4.68
C ALA A 261 -15.04 -18.89 5.53
N GLU A 262 -14.35 -19.18 6.63
CA GLU A 262 -13.75 -18.15 7.48
C GLU A 262 -12.71 -17.32 6.71
N PHE A 263 -11.80 -17.96 5.98
CA PHE A 263 -10.81 -17.24 5.17
C PHE A 263 -11.43 -16.49 3.99
N PHE A 264 -12.49 -17.02 3.36
CA PHE A 264 -13.24 -16.25 2.37
C PHE A 264 -13.95 -15.05 2.99
N ARG A 265 -14.52 -15.18 4.19
CA ARG A 265 -15.13 -14.05 4.92
C ARG A 265 -14.13 -12.93 5.18
N MET A 266 -12.91 -13.27 5.63
CA MET A 266 -11.84 -12.28 5.84
C MET A 266 -11.46 -11.52 4.55
N ALA A 267 -11.35 -12.22 3.42
CA ALA A 267 -11.06 -11.59 2.14
C ALA A 267 -12.27 -10.79 1.60
N ALA A 268 -13.48 -11.33 1.76
CA ALA A 268 -14.73 -10.73 1.31
C ALA A 268 -15.06 -9.43 2.06
N SER A 269 -14.76 -9.35 3.36
CA SER A 269 -14.92 -8.13 4.16
C SER A 269 -13.98 -7.01 3.73
N GLN A 270 -12.89 -7.34 3.03
CA GLN A 270 -11.98 -6.36 2.42
C GLN A 270 -12.37 -5.99 0.98
N GLY A 271 -13.52 -6.47 0.49
CA GLY A 271 -13.99 -6.19 -0.87
C GLY A 271 -13.44 -7.16 -1.94
N PHE A 272 -12.79 -8.26 -1.57
CA PHE A 272 -12.26 -9.19 -2.57
C PHE A 272 -13.39 -9.97 -3.25
N GLN A 273 -13.75 -9.54 -4.47
CA GLN A 273 -14.95 -9.95 -5.19
C GLN A 273 -15.08 -11.48 -5.39
N LEU A 274 -13.97 -12.18 -5.70
CA LEU A 274 -13.98 -13.64 -5.83
C LEU A 274 -14.27 -14.35 -4.50
N ALA A 275 -13.82 -13.78 -3.37
CA ALA A 275 -14.14 -14.34 -2.06
C ALA A 275 -15.61 -14.13 -1.71
N GLN A 276 -16.19 -12.97 -2.04
CA GLN A 276 -17.62 -12.69 -1.85
C GLN A 276 -18.49 -13.70 -2.60
N ILE A 277 -18.16 -13.98 -3.87
CA ILE A 277 -18.89 -14.98 -4.68
C ILE A 277 -18.75 -16.39 -4.09
N ASN A 278 -17.55 -16.81 -3.70
CA ASN A 278 -17.35 -18.14 -3.14
C ASN A 278 -18.06 -18.29 -1.78
N LEU A 279 -18.01 -17.26 -0.94
CA LEU A 279 -18.70 -17.25 0.34
C LEU A 279 -20.22 -17.30 0.15
N ALA A 280 -20.76 -16.55 -0.82
CA ALA A 280 -22.18 -16.64 -1.18
C ALA A 280 -22.58 -18.07 -1.60
N GLY A 281 -21.77 -18.71 -2.45
CA GLY A 281 -22.00 -20.11 -2.82
C GLY A 281 -22.01 -21.05 -1.61
N MET A 282 -21.10 -20.84 -0.66
CA MET A 282 -21.05 -21.64 0.58
C MET A 282 -22.27 -21.45 1.47
N TYR A 283 -22.80 -20.21 1.57
CA TYR A 283 -24.07 -19.94 2.25
C TYR A 283 -25.27 -20.55 1.51
N SER A 284 -25.30 -20.50 0.18
CA SER A 284 -26.35 -21.14 -0.60
C SER A 284 -26.39 -22.66 -0.40
N GLU A 285 -25.22 -23.30 -0.39
CA GLU A 285 -25.08 -24.76 -0.27
C GLU A 285 -25.05 -25.27 1.18
N GLY A 286 -24.91 -24.39 2.17
CA GLY A 286 -24.66 -24.78 3.56
C GLY A 286 -23.32 -25.49 3.75
N ARG A 287 -22.31 -25.14 2.94
CA ARG A 287 -21.01 -25.79 2.94
C ARG A 287 -20.05 -25.08 3.89
N GLY A 288 -19.79 -25.67 5.05
CA GLY A 288 -18.90 -25.06 6.06
C GLY A 288 -19.50 -23.87 6.83
N VAL A 289 -20.72 -23.48 6.46
CA VAL A 289 -21.58 -22.50 7.14
C VAL A 289 -23.01 -23.04 7.15
N LYS A 290 -23.86 -22.54 8.06
CA LYS A 290 -25.29 -22.83 7.98
C LYS A 290 -25.85 -22.24 6.68
N SER A 291 -26.70 -23.00 5.98
CA SER A 291 -27.33 -22.51 4.76
C SER A 291 -28.18 -21.27 5.06
N ASP A 292 -27.97 -20.21 4.28
CA ASP A 292 -28.63 -18.92 4.44
C ASP A 292 -28.64 -18.18 3.09
N LEU A 293 -29.79 -18.16 2.43
CA LEU A 293 -29.92 -17.55 1.10
C LEU A 293 -29.90 -16.01 1.16
N ASP A 294 -30.24 -15.42 2.30
CA ASP A 294 -30.25 -13.97 2.46
C ASP A 294 -28.82 -13.46 2.64
N GLU A 295 -28.01 -14.16 3.45
CA GLU A 295 -26.56 -13.93 3.51
C GLU A 295 -25.89 -14.14 2.15
N ALA A 296 -26.23 -15.24 1.45
CA ALA A 296 -25.71 -15.48 0.11
C ALA A 296 -26.01 -14.31 -0.84
N ARG A 297 -27.25 -13.82 -0.84
CA ARG A 297 -27.65 -12.65 -1.63
C ARG A 297 -26.84 -11.40 -1.25
N GLN A 298 -26.72 -11.08 0.03
CA GLN A 298 -25.97 -9.90 0.48
C GLN A 298 -24.51 -9.92 0.01
N TRP A 299 -23.85 -11.10 0.02
CA TRP A 299 -22.49 -11.22 -0.50
C TRP A 299 -22.44 -11.09 -2.03
N LEU A 300 -23.43 -11.60 -2.77
CA LEU A 300 -23.54 -11.39 -4.21
C LEU A 300 -23.80 -9.93 -4.56
N GLU A 301 -24.65 -9.22 -3.82
CA GLU A 301 -24.94 -7.80 -4.03
C GLU A 301 -23.67 -6.95 -3.85
N LYS A 302 -22.86 -7.23 -2.82
CA LYS A 302 -21.54 -6.61 -2.63
C LYS A 302 -20.61 -6.87 -3.82
N ALA A 303 -20.61 -8.10 -4.34
CA ALA A 303 -19.83 -8.46 -5.51
C ALA A 303 -20.34 -7.74 -6.77
N ALA A 304 -21.66 -7.67 -6.98
CA ALA A 304 -22.28 -7.01 -8.12
C ALA A 304 -22.00 -5.49 -8.14
N ALA A 305 -22.04 -4.84 -6.97
CA ALA A 305 -21.79 -3.40 -6.82
C ALA A 305 -20.38 -2.97 -7.28
N THR A 306 -19.40 -3.88 -7.25
CA THR A 306 -18.03 -3.61 -7.72
C THR A 306 -17.93 -3.58 -9.26
N GLY A 307 -18.93 -4.12 -9.97
CA GLY A 307 -18.97 -4.15 -11.44
C GLY A 307 -18.01 -5.16 -12.07
N GLY A 308 -17.71 -4.98 -13.36
CA GLY A 308 -16.86 -5.89 -14.13
C GLY A 308 -17.54 -7.21 -14.51
N SER A 309 -16.77 -8.16 -15.07
CA SER A 309 -17.29 -9.49 -15.45
C SER A 309 -17.79 -10.27 -14.23
N ILE A 310 -17.00 -10.25 -13.14
CA ILE A 310 -17.33 -10.92 -11.88
C ILE A 310 -18.62 -10.34 -11.27
N GLY A 311 -18.81 -9.02 -11.33
CA GLY A 311 -20.04 -8.38 -10.83
C GLY A 311 -21.27 -8.75 -11.66
N LYS A 312 -21.12 -8.86 -12.99
CA LYS A 312 -22.19 -9.36 -13.87
C LYS A 312 -22.54 -10.83 -13.57
N ASP A 313 -21.53 -11.66 -13.29
CA ASP A 313 -21.75 -13.04 -12.89
C ASP A 313 -22.42 -13.14 -11.53
N ALA A 314 -22.09 -12.24 -10.59
CA ALA A 314 -22.80 -12.14 -9.32
C ALA A 314 -24.26 -11.75 -9.52
N GLN A 315 -24.56 -10.78 -10.41
CA GLN A 315 -25.92 -10.39 -10.72
C GLN A 315 -26.76 -11.56 -11.28
N LYS A 316 -26.20 -12.34 -12.21
CA LYS A 316 -26.90 -13.53 -12.73
C LYS A 316 -27.27 -14.51 -11.61
N ARG A 317 -26.37 -14.73 -10.64
CA ARG A 317 -26.63 -15.61 -9.49
C ARG A 317 -27.69 -15.04 -8.55
N ILE A 318 -27.81 -13.72 -8.43
CA ILE A 318 -28.91 -13.07 -7.70
C ILE A 318 -30.24 -13.38 -8.41
N ASP A 319 -30.29 -13.19 -9.73
CA ASP A 319 -31.49 -13.45 -10.51
C ASP A 319 -31.93 -14.93 -10.43
N GLU A 320 -30.96 -15.87 -10.41
CA GLU A 320 -31.21 -17.30 -10.18
C GLU A 320 -31.80 -17.57 -8.77
N LEU A 321 -31.28 -16.91 -7.74
CA LEU A 321 -31.83 -17.01 -6.37
C LEU A 321 -33.27 -16.51 -6.29
N ASP A 322 -33.59 -15.41 -6.99
CA ASP A 322 -34.96 -14.87 -7.07
C ASP A 322 -35.94 -15.86 -7.70
N GLN A 323 -35.53 -16.54 -8.78
CA GLN A 323 -36.36 -17.56 -9.42
C GLN A 323 -36.61 -18.76 -8.49
N ILE A 324 -35.62 -19.17 -7.70
CA ILE A 324 -35.76 -20.27 -6.74
C ILE A 324 -36.73 -19.88 -5.61
N GLN A 325 -36.62 -18.67 -5.09
CA GLN A 325 -37.49 -18.18 -4.02
C GLN A 325 -38.94 -17.95 -4.53
N GLY A 326 -39.13 -17.42 -5.73
CA GLY A 326 -40.44 -17.27 -6.37
C GLY A 326 -41.18 -18.61 -6.52
N LYS A 327 -40.50 -19.63 -7.08
CA LYS A 327 -41.08 -20.97 -7.22
C LYS A 327 -41.43 -21.65 -5.90
N LYS A 328 -40.71 -21.36 -4.80
CA LYS A 328 -41.05 -21.87 -3.46
C LYS A 328 -42.30 -21.18 -2.91
N ARG A 329 -42.46 -19.87 -3.12
CA ARG A 329 -43.66 -19.12 -2.69
C ARG A 329 -44.90 -19.61 -3.43
N ASP A 330 -44.81 -19.82 -4.74
CA ASP A 330 -45.93 -20.32 -5.56
C ASP A 330 -46.37 -21.74 -5.18
N LYS A 331 -45.46 -22.59 -4.67
CA LYS A 331 -45.82 -23.92 -4.19
C LYS A 331 -46.48 -23.94 -2.81
N CYS A 332 -46.16 -22.97 -1.95
CA CYS A 332 -46.80 -22.85 -0.63
C CYS A 332 -48.16 -22.15 -0.69
N SER A 333 -48.47 -21.40 -1.76
CA SER A 333 -49.79 -20.75 -1.95
C SER A 333 -50.85 -21.65 -2.60
N ILE A 334 -50.47 -22.85 -3.05
CA ILE A 334 -51.35 -23.84 -3.72
C ILE A 334 -51.73 -25.01 -2.78
N MET A 335 -51.16 -25.09 -1.56
CA MET A 335 -51.54 -26.06 -0.52
C MET A 335 -52.50 -25.46 0.49
#